data_AF-A0A662Y1Z6-F1
#
_entry.id   AF-A0A662Y1Z6-F1
#
_cell.length_a   1.000
_cell.length_b   1.000
_cell.length_c   1.000
_cell.angle_alpha   90.00
_cell.angle_beta   90.00
_cell.angle_gamma   90.00
#
_symmetry.space_group_name_H-M   'P 1'
#
loop_
_entity.id
_entity.type
_entity.pdbx_description
1 polymer ?
#
loop_
_entity_poly.entity_id
_entity_poly.type
_entity_poly.pdbx_seq_one_letter_code
_entity_poly.pdbx_strand_id
1 'polypeptide(L)'
;MDMITRDNSSIGPERPKSAKVLAINPVGGSSTRQLALAIPSLRQRLLRRRGLALAAARTMVTVIRHGTVCGALACLVNFFFTFGNVFSGKTPSHQSNVEFTTAIVAMTVTLYCNSLFVTSTIAMSSLHRIEQPDKRWGFKVTFTRLLKSMLPFYIVIHAITISVTYLIGSAPRKTAASFKVHIYVVNMINTLYHAGNDEACRTIFRRHTVEGQRIGLAYRNTPYWKRYLRAWARSLPFGLVCVLAAAFIHTCSSITLTTQLALAIFSVVSVAIKSLVLAFTKYLTVQKHQLQLKSIYIVTAVPTVIINTQVRLFILRTNLSWSVNSFLLLGLVEPVLRISKTWLVAREIRRHEALGPLSGKEAPSRERSMHQNRVSSIRSAETRVSSRLDWKQSLLHFHAAEIHADMCSEYISIACSISIYYLFRTHPKFGWQTSTSKPGGWGDVEQAFVMAFYQVAIELVVDFFCCMWEIAHGIPLHAADRLGWFLSALFTGCAIASISMTALLYAHVA
;
A
#
# COMPACT_ATOMS: atom_id res chain seq x y z
N MET A 1 11.49 67.83 -22.55
CA MET A 1 12.71 68.10 -21.76
C MET A 1 13.59 66.87 -21.85
N ASP A 2 14.57 66.98 -22.75
CA ASP A 2 15.90 66.37 -22.85
C ASP A 2 15.99 64.84 -22.75
N MET A 3 16.23 64.06 -23.81
CA MET A 3 17.21 64.14 -24.91
C MET A 3 18.67 64.02 -24.41
N ILE A 4 19.21 62.79 -24.34
CA ILE A 4 20.63 62.52 -24.63
C ILE A 4 20.74 61.21 -25.42
N THR A 5 21.16 61.39 -26.66
CA THR A 5 21.74 60.43 -27.61
C THR A 5 23.23 60.20 -27.30
N ARG A 6 23.73 58.98 -27.54
CA ARG A 6 25.07 58.80 -28.13
C ARG A 6 25.27 57.39 -28.68
N ASP A 7 25.47 57.34 -30.00
CA ASP A 7 26.13 56.30 -30.78
C ASP A 7 27.60 56.11 -30.34
N ASN A 8 28.20 54.93 -30.52
CA ASN A 8 28.87 54.53 -31.77
C ASN A 8 29.85 53.34 -31.61
N SER A 9 29.95 52.56 -32.69
CA SER A 9 31.11 51.77 -33.19
C SER A 9 31.77 50.74 -32.25
N SER A 10 31.61 49.43 -32.50
CA SER A 10 32.38 48.60 -33.46
C SER A 10 33.88 48.47 -33.13
N ILE A 11 34.31 47.24 -32.85
CA ILE A 11 35.61 46.61 -33.15
C ILE A 11 35.55 45.21 -32.48
N GLY A 12 35.30 44.17 -33.28
CA GLY A 12 36.00 42.89 -33.08
C GLY A 12 37.33 42.96 -33.87
N PRO A 13 38.17 41.90 -33.92
CA PRO A 13 37.98 40.54 -33.41
C PRO A 13 39.21 40.04 -32.61
N GLU A 14 39.11 38.93 -31.89
CA GLU A 14 40.30 38.06 -31.73
C GLU A 14 39.94 36.60 -31.46
N ARG A 15 40.38 35.73 -32.38
CA ARG A 15 40.36 34.28 -32.30
C ARG A 15 41.47 33.82 -31.34
N PRO A 16 41.22 32.86 -30.43
CA PRO A 16 42.32 32.09 -29.85
C PRO A 16 42.84 31.08 -30.86
N LYS A 17 44.17 31.09 -30.99
CA LYS A 17 44.98 30.28 -31.88
C LYS A 17 44.88 28.79 -31.55
N SER A 18 44.87 28.02 -32.63
CA SER A 18 45.19 26.58 -32.75
C SER A 18 46.06 26.04 -31.61
N ALA A 19 45.47 25.19 -30.76
CA ALA A 19 46.22 24.30 -29.89
C ALA A 19 46.57 23.04 -30.68
N LYS A 20 47.88 22.84 -30.88
CA LYS A 20 48.50 21.67 -31.50
C LYS A 20 47.91 20.37 -30.94
N VAL A 21 47.37 19.57 -31.86
CA VAL A 21 47.17 18.14 -31.72
C VAL A 21 48.53 17.50 -31.41
N LEU A 22 48.75 17.14 -30.14
CA LEU A 22 49.85 16.26 -29.76
C LEU A 22 49.37 14.83 -30.01
N ALA A 23 49.77 14.28 -31.15
CA ALA A 23 49.63 12.87 -31.46
C ALA A 23 50.49 12.06 -30.48
N ILE A 24 49.85 11.45 -29.49
CA ILE A 24 50.48 10.40 -28.67
C ILE A 24 50.37 9.11 -29.47
N ASN A 25 51.49 8.66 -30.03
CA ASN A 25 51.62 7.31 -30.56
C ASN A 25 51.35 6.27 -29.45
N PRO A 26 50.58 5.20 -29.72
CA PRO A 26 50.45 4.11 -28.77
C PRO A 26 51.69 3.23 -28.87
N VAL A 27 52.63 3.42 -27.95
CA VAL A 27 53.68 2.41 -27.71
C VAL A 27 52.99 1.22 -27.02
N GLY A 28 52.95 0.12 -27.76
CA GLY A 28 52.48 -1.17 -27.25
C GLY A 28 53.27 -1.61 -26.03
N GLY A 29 52.56 -2.21 -25.07
CA GLY A 29 53.18 -2.87 -23.93
C GLY A 29 52.38 -2.73 -22.64
N SER A 30 51.69 -3.82 -22.27
CA SER A 30 51.13 -4.14 -20.95
C SER A 30 49.62 -4.02 -20.76
N SER A 31 48.92 -4.93 -21.44
CA SER A 31 47.51 -5.32 -21.18
C SER A 31 47.25 -5.77 -19.72
N THR A 32 48.30 -6.03 -18.92
CA THR A 32 48.19 -6.50 -17.54
C THR A 32 48.21 -5.40 -16.47
N ARG A 33 48.71 -4.18 -16.75
CA ARG A 33 48.78 -3.10 -15.74
C ARG A 33 47.53 -2.23 -15.65
N GLN A 34 46.73 -2.12 -16.72
CA GLN A 34 45.44 -1.41 -16.65
C GLN A 34 44.33 -2.25 -16.00
N LEU A 35 44.46 -3.59 -15.98
CA LEU A 35 43.50 -4.47 -15.30
C LEU A 35 43.67 -4.49 -13.76
N ALA A 36 44.86 -4.15 -13.26
CA ALA A 36 45.18 -4.12 -11.82
C ALA A 36 44.66 -2.85 -11.10
N LEU A 37 44.24 -1.82 -11.84
CA LEU A 37 43.73 -0.55 -11.29
C LEU A 37 42.22 -0.52 -11.02
N ALA A 38 41.51 -1.61 -11.31
CA ALA A 38 40.06 -1.73 -11.08
C ALA A 38 39.69 -2.55 -9.84
N ILE A 39 40.63 -2.82 -8.93
CA ILE A 39 40.31 -3.39 -7.62
C ILE A 39 39.98 -2.23 -6.69
N PRO A 40 38.70 -1.91 -6.42
CA PRO A 40 38.37 -0.87 -5.46
C PRO A 40 39.04 -1.20 -4.14
N SER A 41 39.81 -0.24 -3.62
CA SER A 41 40.51 -0.36 -2.34
C SER A 41 39.55 -0.88 -1.27
N LEU A 42 40.06 -1.66 -0.31
CA LEU A 42 39.25 -2.20 0.80
C LEU A 42 38.40 -1.10 1.46
N ARG A 43 38.96 0.12 1.57
CA ARG A 43 38.30 1.33 2.04
C ARG A 43 37.09 1.74 1.19
N GLN A 44 37.19 1.73 -0.14
CA GLN A 44 36.05 2.02 -1.03
C GLN A 44 34.95 0.94 -0.92
N ARG A 45 35.32 -0.34 -0.79
CA ARG A 45 34.34 -1.42 -0.58
C ARG A 45 33.60 -1.25 0.76
N LEU A 46 34.32 -0.89 1.82
CA LEU A 46 33.75 -0.62 3.14
C LEU A 46 32.84 0.61 3.12
N LEU A 47 33.25 1.71 2.49
CA LEU A 47 32.43 2.92 2.34
C LEU A 47 31.16 2.64 1.55
N ARG A 48 31.25 1.87 0.45
CA ARG A 48 30.09 1.44 -0.32
C ARG A 48 29.14 0.57 0.52
N ARG A 49 29.66 -0.42 1.26
CA ARG A 49 28.85 -1.25 2.16
C ARG A 49 28.18 -0.44 3.26
N ARG A 50 28.89 0.52 3.86
CA ARG A 50 28.33 1.45 4.86
C ARG A 50 27.22 2.31 4.27
N GLY A 51 27.41 2.85 3.06
CA GLY A 51 26.37 3.62 2.37
C GLY A 51 25.11 2.80 2.08
N LEU A 52 25.27 1.55 1.63
CA LEU A 52 24.16 0.62 1.40
C LEU A 52 23.43 0.28 2.71
N ALA A 53 24.16 -0.04 3.77
CA ALA A 53 23.60 -0.35 5.08
C ALA A 53 22.82 0.83 5.66
N LEU A 54 23.35 2.06 5.53
CA LEU A 54 22.67 3.27 5.98
C LEU A 54 21.38 3.54 5.20
N ALA A 55 21.41 3.35 3.88
CA ALA A 55 20.23 3.48 3.03
C ALA A 55 19.16 2.43 3.38
N ALA A 56 19.55 1.17 3.58
CA ALA A 56 18.65 0.11 4.04
C ALA A 56 18.06 0.44 5.42
N ALA A 57 18.90 0.85 6.38
CA ALA A 57 18.45 1.24 7.71
C ALA A 57 17.43 2.38 7.68
N ARG A 58 17.63 3.38 6.80
CA ARG A 58 16.69 4.49 6.63
C ARG A 58 15.33 4.00 6.14
N THR A 59 15.30 3.10 5.16
CA THR A 59 14.06 2.47 4.69
C THR A 59 13.37 1.71 5.82
N MET A 60 14.14 0.90 6.58
CA MET A 60 13.59 0.16 7.73
C MET A 60 12.98 1.07 8.79
N VAL A 61 13.62 2.20 9.13
CA VAL A 61 13.07 3.16 10.08
C VAL A 61 11.71 3.70 9.62
N THR A 62 11.57 4.03 8.33
CA THR A 62 10.29 4.51 7.78
C THR A 62 9.21 3.42 7.84
N VAL A 63 9.56 2.18 7.47
CA VAL A 63 8.66 1.02 7.52
C VAL A 63 8.20 0.73 8.96
N ILE A 64 9.15 0.64 9.90
CA ILE A 64 8.88 0.43 11.33
C ILE A 64 7.99 1.54 11.87
N ARG A 65 8.25 2.80 11.53
CA ARG A 65 7.40 3.92 11.96
C ARG A 65 5.95 3.77 11.50
N HIS A 66 5.71 3.31 10.27
CA HIS A 66 4.35 3.04 9.81
C HIS A 66 3.73 1.86 10.56
N GLY A 67 4.48 0.79 10.77
CA GLY A 67 4.06 -0.37 11.55
C GLY A 67 3.69 -0.02 13.00
N THR A 68 4.51 0.78 13.69
CA THR A 68 4.28 1.16 15.09
C THR A 68 3.06 2.07 15.25
N VAL A 69 2.88 3.07 14.38
CA VAL A 69 1.70 3.95 14.41
C VAL A 69 0.42 3.16 14.14
N CYS A 70 0.42 2.30 13.11
CA CYS A 70 -0.74 1.46 12.82
C CYS A 70 -0.99 0.43 13.93
N GLY A 71 0.07 -0.11 14.54
CA GLY A 71 0.00 -1.05 15.64
C GLY A 71 -0.59 -0.45 16.92
N ALA A 72 -0.14 0.75 17.31
CA ALA A 72 -0.70 1.47 18.44
C ALA A 72 -2.19 1.77 18.24
N LEU A 73 -2.56 2.20 17.02
CA LEU A 73 -3.95 2.41 16.66
C LEU A 73 -4.76 1.11 16.68
N ALA A 74 -4.21 0.01 16.15
CA ALA A 74 -4.86 -1.30 16.15
C ALA A 74 -5.13 -1.78 17.60
N CYS A 75 -4.15 -1.65 18.49
CA CYS A 75 -4.32 -1.90 19.92
C CYS A 75 -5.42 -1.07 20.55
N LEU A 76 -5.44 0.24 20.27
CA LEU A 76 -6.46 1.13 20.81
C LEU A 76 -7.87 0.76 20.32
N VAL A 77 -8.03 0.53 19.01
CA VAL A 77 -9.32 0.17 18.41
C VAL A 77 -9.80 -1.19 18.90
N ASN A 78 -8.93 -2.19 18.92
CA ASN A 78 -9.29 -3.51 19.44
C ASN A 78 -9.65 -3.46 20.92
N PHE A 79 -8.96 -2.61 21.71
CA PHE A 79 -9.31 -2.38 23.10
C PHE A 79 -10.73 -1.83 23.22
N PHE A 80 -11.10 -0.86 22.39
CA PHE A 80 -12.47 -0.37 22.35
C PHE A 80 -13.48 -1.45 21.93
N PHE A 81 -13.13 -2.33 20.98
CA PHE A 81 -14.00 -3.46 20.61
C PHE A 81 -14.28 -4.41 21.78
N THR A 82 -13.40 -4.52 22.77
CA THR A 82 -13.65 -5.38 23.94
C THR A 82 -14.83 -4.90 24.81
N PHE A 83 -15.18 -3.61 24.79
CA PHE A 83 -16.30 -3.11 25.60
C PHE A 83 -17.67 -3.48 25.05
N GLY A 84 -17.79 -3.78 23.76
CA GLY A 84 -19.08 -4.00 23.10
C GLY A 84 -20.02 -2.80 23.23
N ASN A 85 -21.25 -3.03 23.68
CA ASN A 85 -22.25 -1.97 23.86
C ASN A 85 -22.07 -1.21 25.18
N VAL A 86 -21.30 -0.12 25.15
CA VAL A 86 -21.06 0.76 26.31
C VAL A 86 -22.36 1.39 26.84
N PHE A 87 -23.36 1.61 25.99
CA PHE A 87 -24.63 2.24 26.39
C PHE A 87 -25.55 1.31 27.18
N SER A 88 -25.27 -0.01 27.19
CA SER A 88 -26.09 -0.97 27.93
C SER A 88 -25.90 -0.90 29.45
N GLY A 89 -24.80 -0.26 29.93
CA GLY A 89 -24.39 -0.30 31.32
C GLY A 89 -23.95 -1.68 31.82
N LYS A 90 -23.97 -2.71 30.96
CA LYS A 90 -23.59 -4.10 31.29
C LYS A 90 -22.13 -4.34 30.95
N THR A 91 -21.47 -5.15 31.76
CA THR A 91 -20.13 -5.67 31.42
C THR A 91 -20.19 -6.55 30.16
N PRO A 92 -19.10 -6.66 29.38
CA PRO A 92 -19.13 -7.40 28.11
C PRO A 92 -19.60 -8.86 28.23
N SER A 93 -19.33 -9.52 29.36
CA SER A 93 -19.80 -10.88 29.64
C SER A 93 -21.33 -10.98 29.79
N HIS A 94 -21.98 -9.92 30.25
CA HIS A 94 -23.42 -9.87 30.55
C HIS A 94 -24.27 -9.29 29.40
N GLN A 95 -23.62 -8.73 28.37
CA GLN A 95 -24.31 -8.27 27.17
C GLN A 95 -24.86 -9.47 26.38
N SER A 96 -26.02 -9.34 25.74
CA SER A 96 -26.46 -10.36 24.78
C SER A 96 -25.55 -10.38 23.55
N ASN A 97 -25.50 -11.51 22.85
CA ASN A 97 -24.66 -11.65 21.65
C ASN A 97 -25.10 -10.71 20.52
N VAL A 98 -26.41 -10.45 20.42
CA VAL A 98 -26.97 -9.50 19.45
C VAL A 98 -26.57 -8.08 19.81
N GLU A 99 -26.70 -7.66 21.07
CA GLU A 99 -26.24 -6.33 21.53
C GLU A 99 -24.75 -6.13 21.28
N PHE A 100 -23.93 -7.12 21.67
CA PHE A 100 -22.47 -7.07 21.50
C PHE A 100 -22.10 -6.95 20.01
N THR A 101 -22.61 -7.86 19.17
CA THR A 101 -22.31 -7.87 17.73
C THR A 101 -22.77 -6.59 17.04
N THR A 102 -23.95 -6.08 17.40
CA THR A 102 -24.49 -4.82 16.86
C THR A 102 -23.58 -3.63 17.21
N ALA A 103 -23.03 -3.61 18.43
CA ALA A 103 -22.07 -2.58 18.83
C ALA A 103 -20.76 -2.68 18.04
N ILE A 104 -20.18 -3.88 17.86
CA ILE A 104 -18.96 -4.06 17.06
C ILE A 104 -19.19 -3.63 15.60
N VAL A 105 -20.35 -3.98 15.04
CA VAL A 105 -20.75 -3.56 13.69
C VAL A 105 -20.89 -2.04 13.60
N ALA A 106 -21.57 -1.39 14.55
CA ALA A 106 -21.72 0.05 14.57
C ALA A 106 -20.36 0.77 14.68
N MET A 107 -19.47 0.28 15.56
CA MET A 107 -18.11 0.81 15.70
C MET A 107 -17.29 0.61 14.43
N THR A 108 -17.39 -0.55 13.77
CA THR A 108 -16.72 -0.82 12.49
C THR A 108 -17.17 0.16 11.41
N VAL A 109 -18.47 0.41 11.31
CA VAL A 109 -19.02 1.40 10.37
C VAL A 109 -18.57 2.81 10.72
N THR A 110 -18.58 3.19 12.00
CA THR A 110 -18.02 4.48 12.47
C THR A 110 -16.57 4.65 12.02
N LEU A 111 -15.72 3.65 12.25
CA LEU A 111 -14.30 3.69 11.88
C LEU A 111 -14.11 3.79 10.35
N TYR A 112 -14.88 3.02 9.59
CA TYR A 112 -14.87 3.08 8.13
C TYR A 112 -15.27 4.47 7.63
N CYS A 113 -16.40 5.00 8.12
CA CYS A 113 -16.93 6.30 7.74
C CYS A 113 -15.94 7.42 8.05
N ASN A 114 -15.34 7.40 9.25
CA ASN A 114 -14.35 8.39 9.67
C ASN A 114 -13.06 8.30 8.85
N SER A 115 -12.55 7.09 8.60
CA SER A 115 -11.35 6.88 7.78
C SER A 115 -11.53 7.41 6.35
N LEU A 116 -12.65 7.09 5.72
CA LEU A 116 -12.98 7.58 4.39
C LEU A 116 -13.17 9.11 4.37
N PHE A 117 -13.85 9.66 5.38
CA PHE A 117 -14.10 11.08 5.52
C PHE A 117 -12.80 11.89 5.69
N VAL A 118 -11.90 11.44 6.58
CA VAL A 118 -10.60 12.08 6.81
C VAL A 118 -9.75 12.02 5.54
N THR A 119 -9.67 10.85 4.89
CA THR A 119 -8.92 10.67 3.64
C THR A 119 -9.42 11.62 2.55
N SER A 120 -10.74 11.75 2.43
CA SER A 120 -11.37 12.65 1.45
C SER A 120 -11.12 14.12 1.77
N THR A 121 -11.15 14.49 3.05
CA THR A 121 -10.83 15.84 3.52
C THR A 121 -9.39 16.22 3.20
N ILE A 122 -8.43 15.30 3.46
CA ILE A 122 -7.02 15.51 3.12
C ILE A 122 -6.86 15.68 1.61
N ALA A 123 -7.44 14.77 0.81
CA ALA A 123 -7.35 14.83 -0.65
C ALA A 123 -7.92 16.12 -1.24
N MET A 124 -8.99 16.66 -0.65
CA MET A 124 -9.60 17.91 -1.10
C MET A 124 -8.90 19.16 -0.58
N SER A 125 -8.18 19.09 0.53
CA SER A 125 -7.44 20.24 1.08
C SER A 125 -6.32 20.75 0.18
N SER A 126 -5.81 19.92 -0.75
CA SER A 126 -4.81 20.35 -1.72
C SER A 126 -5.33 21.19 -2.88
N LEU A 127 -6.65 21.38 -2.99
CA LEU A 127 -7.31 22.08 -4.11
C LEU A 127 -7.43 23.58 -3.87
N HIS A 128 -7.56 24.36 -4.96
CA HIS A 128 -7.65 25.83 -4.90
C HIS A 128 -9.11 26.32 -4.90
N ARG A 129 -9.37 27.40 -4.16
CA ARG A 129 -10.72 28.00 -4.05
C ARG A 129 -11.05 28.81 -5.31
N ILE A 130 -12.29 28.75 -5.77
CA ILE A 130 -12.75 29.63 -6.85
C ILE A 130 -12.74 31.10 -6.41
N GLU A 131 -13.19 31.38 -5.18
CA GLU A 131 -13.24 32.74 -4.62
C GLU A 131 -11.83 33.35 -4.43
N GLN A 132 -10.81 32.51 -4.24
CA GLN A 132 -9.43 32.91 -4.03
C GLN A 132 -8.49 31.94 -4.76
N PRO A 133 -8.27 32.13 -6.07
CA PRO A 133 -7.55 31.18 -6.93
C PRO A 133 -6.14 30.85 -6.44
N ASP A 134 -5.48 31.81 -5.79
CA ASP A 134 -4.11 31.64 -5.27
C ASP A 134 -4.06 30.91 -3.93
N LYS A 135 -5.21 30.66 -3.29
CA LYS A 135 -5.28 30.08 -1.94
C LYS A 135 -5.87 28.68 -1.94
N ARG A 136 -5.13 27.75 -1.35
CA ARG A 136 -5.59 26.38 -1.10
C ARG A 136 -6.69 26.32 -0.04
N TRP A 137 -7.47 25.25 -0.08
CA TRP A 137 -8.43 24.96 0.97
C TRP A 137 -7.69 24.63 2.28
N GLY A 138 -8.06 25.30 3.36
CA GLY A 138 -7.57 24.91 4.69
C GLY A 138 -8.31 23.65 5.13
N PHE A 139 -7.61 22.73 5.80
CA PHE A 139 -8.21 21.47 6.29
C PHE A 139 -9.54 21.71 7.04
N LYS A 140 -9.56 22.69 7.95
CA LYS A 140 -10.77 23.07 8.72
C LYS A 140 -11.96 23.45 7.83
N VAL A 141 -11.72 24.22 6.77
CA VAL A 141 -12.77 24.67 5.85
C VAL A 141 -13.32 23.50 5.04
N THR A 142 -12.43 22.65 4.52
CA THR A 142 -12.80 21.42 3.81
C THR A 142 -13.61 20.49 4.72
N PHE A 143 -13.12 20.28 5.94
CA PHE A 143 -13.74 19.41 6.94
C PHE A 143 -15.18 19.85 7.23
N THR A 144 -15.39 21.13 7.59
CA THR A 144 -16.73 21.63 7.92
C THR A 144 -17.70 21.53 6.74
N ARG A 145 -17.23 21.81 5.51
CA ARG A 145 -18.07 21.72 4.32
C ARG A 145 -18.45 20.27 4.00
N LEU A 146 -17.48 19.36 4.04
CA LEU A 146 -17.73 17.94 3.79
C LEU A 146 -18.64 17.35 4.89
N LEU A 147 -18.43 17.73 6.15
CA LEU A 147 -19.23 17.29 7.29
C LEU A 147 -20.71 17.65 7.11
N LYS A 148 -21.01 18.91 6.73
CA LYS A 148 -22.39 19.34 6.47
C LYS A 148 -23.08 18.51 5.38
N SER A 149 -22.33 18.11 4.34
CA SER A 149 -22.87 17.27 3.26
C SER A 149 -23.02 15.80 3.65
N MET A 150 -22.15 15.28 4.53
CA MET A 150 -22.05 13.85 4.84
C MET A 150 -22.79 13.46 6.12
N LEU A 151 -23.08 14.39 7.03
CA LEU A 151 -23.73 14.10 8.30
C LEU A 151 -25.08 13.38 8.16
N PRO A 152 -25.99 13.76 7.22
CA PRO A 152 -27.23 13.00 7.02
C PRO A 152 -26.97 11.55 6.58
N PHE A 153 -26.02 11.34 5.67
CA PHE A 153 -25.61 10.00 5.22
C PHE A 153 -25.02 9.18 6.35
N TYR A 154 -24.19 9.81 7.18
CA TYR A 154 -23.60 9.18 8.35
C TYR A 154 -24.69 8.64 9.30
N ILE A 155 -25.68 9.47 9.63
CA ILE A 155 -26.80 9.07 10.52
C ILE A 155 -27.63 7.96 9.89
N VAL A 156 -28.04 8.11 8.63
CA VAL A 156 -28.87 7.12 7.93
C VAL A 156 -28.16 5.77 7.82
N ILE A 157 -26.86 5.77 7.48
CA ILE A 157 -26.08 4.53 7.36
C ILE A 157 -25.97 3.83 8.72
N HIS A 158 -25.71 4.55 9.80
CA HIS A 158 -25.69 3.94 11.13
C HIS A 158 -27.05 3.37 11.54
N ALA A 159 -28.14 4.09 11.27
CA ALA A 159 -29.49 3.61 11.55
C ALA A 159 -29.82 2.32 10.77
N ILE A 160 -29.48 2.27 9.48
CA ILE A 160 -29.65 1.07 8.63
C ILE A 160 -28.79 -0.07 9.16
N THR A 161 -27.51 0.19 9.43
CA THR A 161 -26.56 -0.81 9.92
C THR A 161 -27.04 -1.43 11.23
N ILE A 162 -27.43 -0.62 12.22
CA ILE A 162 -27.90 -1.09 13.53
C ILE A 162 -29.18 -1.91 13.35
N SER A 163 -30.15 -1.40 12.60
CA SER A 163 -31.45 -2.06 12.38
C SER A 163 -31.29 -3.42 11.67
N VAL A 164 -30.49 -3.46 10.60
CA VAL A 164 -30.26 -4.68 9.83
C VAL A 164 -29.48 -5.71 10.63
N THR A 165 -28.48 -5.28 11.40
CA THR A 165 -27.69 -6.20 12.24
C THR A 165 -28.54 -6.79 13.36
N TYR A 166 -29.40 -5.96 13.99
CA TYR A 166 -30.32 -6.43 15.01
C TYR A 166 -31.34 -7.43 14.45
N LEU A 167 -31.87 -7.16 13.24
CA LEU A 167 -32.78 -8.07 12.54
C LEU A 167 -32.12 -9.41 12.21
N ILE A 168 -30.89 -9.39 11.68
CA ILE A 168 -30.12 -10.61 11.39
C ILE A 168 -29.83 -11.39 12.67
N GLY A 169 -29.42 -10.71 13.74
CA GLY A 169 -29.12 -11.34 15.02
C GLY A 169 -30.36 -11.91 15.74
N SER A 170 -31.55 -11.39 15.43
CA SER A 170 -32.82 -11.86 16.00
C SER A 170 -33.48 -12.98 15.18
N ALA A 171 -32.96 -13.30 13.99
CA ALA A 171 -33.54 -14.29 13.09
C ALA A 171 -33.26 -15.75 13.53
N PRO A 172 -34.09 -16.74 13.15
CA PRO A 172 -33.92 -18.15 13.54
C PRO A 172 -32.56 -18.77 13.16
N ARG A 173 -32.01 -19.53 14.11
CA ARG A 173 -30.57 -19.69 14.41
C ARG A 173 -29.64 -20.41 13.42
N LYS A 174 -30.12 -21.23 12.48
CA LYS A 174 -29.22 -22.21 11.83
C LYS A 174 -28.40 -21.67 10.65
N THR A 175 -28.93 -20.72 9.88
CA THR A 175 -28.27 -20.22 8.65
C THR A 175 -27.56 -18.88 8.86
N ALA A 176 -28.15 -17.93 9.57
CA ALA A 176 -27.57 -16.60 9.78
C ALA A 176 -26.26 -16.63 10.60
N ALA A 177 -26.20 -17.48 11.64
CA ALA A 177 -25.02 -17.64 12.48
C ALA A 177 -23.88 -18.39 11.77
N SER A 178 -24.21 -19.46 11.03
CA SER A 178 -23.21 -20.27 10.31
C SER A 178 -22.53 -19.51 9.17
N PHE A 179 -23.28 -18.68 8.45
CA PHE A 179 -22.73 -17.92 7.31
C PHE A 179 -22.20 -16.53 7.69
N LYS A 180 -22.34 -16.09 8.95
CA LYS A 180 -21.92 -14.76 9.42
C LYS A 180 -22.38 -13.63 8.49
N VAL A 181 -23.67 -13.68 8.14
CA VAL A 181 -24.29 -12.83 7.10
C VAL A 181 -24.08 -11.33 7.36
N HIS A 182 -24.01 -10.92 8.63
CA HIS A 182 -23.77 -9.54 9.04
C HIS A 182 -22.49 -8.96 8.42
N ILE A 183 -21.43 -9.76 8.26
CA ILE A 183 -20.14 -9.29 7.69
C ILE A 183 -20.33 -8.83 6.24
N TYR A 184 -21.03 -9.63 5.44
CA TYR A 184 -21.25 -9.34 4.02
C TYR A 184 -22.20 -8.17 3.83
N VAL A 185 -23.27 -8.12 4.62
CA VAL A 185 -24.26 -7.05 4.56
C VAL A 185 -23.65 -5.71 4.96
N VAL A 186 -22.83 -5.67 6.01
CA VAL A 186 -22.11 -4.46 6.42
C VAL A 186 -21.15 -3.97 5.32
N ASN A 187 -20.44 -4.88 4.66
CA ASN A 187 -19.59 -4.53 3.52
C ASN A 187 -20.40 -3.92 2.37
N MET A 188 -21.61 -4.42 2.09
CA MET A 188 -22.52 -3.83 1.10
C MET A 188 -23.03 -2.45 1.55
N ILE A 189 -23.42 -2.28 2.82
CA ILE A 189 -23.87 -0.99 3.34
C ILE A 189 -22.74 0.05 3.26
N ASN A 190 -21.49 -0.33 3.53
CA ASN A 190 -20.33 0.55 3.40
C ASN A 190 -20.16 1.11 1.97
N THR A 191 -20.57 0.37 0.92
CA THR A 191 -20.56 0.90 -0.46
C THR A 191 -21.53 2.05 -0.67
N LEU A 192 -22.65 2.09 0.07
CA LEU A 192 -23.61 3.19 0.01
C LEU A 192 -22.98 4.47 0.58
N TYR A 193 -22.34 4.37 1.75
CA TYR A 193 -21.62 5.51 2.33
C TYR A 193 -20.49 5.98 1.41
N HIS A 194 -19.75 5.04 0.81
CA HIS A 194 -18.69 5.35 -0.14
C HIS A 194 -19.20 6.14 -1.36
N ALA A 195 -20.34 5.74 -1.92
CA ALA A 195 -20.99 6.43 -3.02
C ALA A 195 -21.41 7.85 -2.64
N GLY A 196 -21.98 8.03 -1.44
CA GLY A 196 -22.34 9.34 -0.91
C GLY A 196 -21.12 10.25 -0.77
N ASN A 197 -20.02 9.71 -0.24
CA ASN A 197 -18.77 10.43 -0.09
C ASN A 197 -18.14 10.81 -1.45
N ASP A 198 -18.08 9.89 -2.42
CA ASP A 198 -17.58 10.18 -3.78
C ASP A 198 -18.41 11.29 -4.45
N GLU A 199 -19.74 11.22 -4.35
CA GLU A 199 -20.62 12.23 -4.94
C GLU A 199 -20.50 13.60 -4.24
N ALA A 200 -20.40 13.62 -2.91
CA ALA A 200 -20.17 14.85 -2.15
C ALA A 200 -18.83 15.50 -2.54
N CYS A 201 -17.76 14.72 -2.59
CA CYS A 201 -16.43 15.17 -3.01
C CYS A 201 -16.46 15.73 -4.44
N ARG A 202 -17.08 15.02 -5.39
CA ARG A 202 -17.22 15.47 -6.78
C ARG A 202 -18.04 16.73 -6.93
N THR A 203 -19.13 16.84 -6.16
CA THR A 203 -19.98 18.04 -6.17
C THR A 203 -19.20 19.24 -5.68
N ILE A 204 -18.46 19.10 -4.59
CA ILE A 204 -17.63 20.18 -4.04
C ILE A 204 -16.49 20.53 -5.00
N PHE A 205 -15.78 19.52 -5.54
CA PHE A 205 -14.72 19.68 -6.53
C PHE A 205 -15.21 20.51 -7.73
N ARG A 206 -16.33 20.13 -8.35
CA ARG A 206 -16.85 20.82 -9.53
C ARG A 206 -17.34 22.24 -9.24
N ARG A 207 -18.02 22.44 -8.10
CA ARG A 207 -18.68 23.72 -7.81
C ARG A 207 -17.79 24.75 -7.15
N HIS A 208 -16.75 24.32 -6.42
CA HIS A 208 -16.03 25.21 -5.52
C HIS A 208 -14.52 25.20 -5.69
N THR A 209 -13.98 24.41 -6.63
CA THR A 209 -12.53 24.42 -6.92
C THR A 209 -12.19 24.88 -8.32
N VAL A 210 -11.06 25.58 -8.45
CA VAL A 210 -10.57 26.11 -9.72
C VAL A 210 -10.24 24.97 -10.68
N GLU A 211 -9.65 23.89 -10.16
CA GLU A 211 -9.32 22.69 -10.94
C GLU A 211 -10.58 22.04 -11.52
N GLY A 212 -11.68 22.00 -10.76
CA GLY A 212 -12.95 21.47 -11.24
C GLY A 212 -13.54 22.28 -12.39
N GLN A 213 -13.39 23.60 -12.34
CA GLN A 213 -13.83 24.51 -13.40
C GLN A 213 -12.92 24.42 -14.64
N ARG A 214 -11.59 24.35 -14.44
CA ARG A 214 -10.61 24.27 -15.54
C ARG A 214 -10.72 23.00 -16.38
N ILE A 215 -11.09 21.86 -15.78
CA ILE A 215 -11.28 20.60 -16.54
C ILE A 215 -12.55 20.69 -17.43
N GLY A 216 -13.32 21.79 -17.38
CA GLY A 216 -14.46 21.99 -18.27
C GLY A 216 -15.58 20.97 -18.05
N LEU A 217 -15.60 20.31 -16.88
CA LEU A 217 -16.67 19.39 -16.50
C LEU A 217 -17.91 20.21 -16.15
N ALA A 218 -18.60 20.71 -17.18
CA ALA A 218 -19.87 21.39 -17.04
C ALA A 218 -20.75 20.60 -16.07
N TYR A 219 -21.22 21.27 -15.02
CA TYR A 219 -22.15 20.67 -14.07
C TYR A 219 -23.45 20.40 -14.82
N ARG A 220 -23.54 19.19 -15.40
CA ARG A 220 -24.74 18.75 -16.10
C ARG A 220 -25.87 18.72 -15.07
N ASN A 221 -27.03 19.30 -15.38
CA ASN A 221 -28.25 19.31 -14.56
C ASN A 221 -28.88 17.91 -14.37
N THR A 222 -28.06 16.88 -14.29
CA THR A 222 -28.47 15.55 -13.87
C THR A 222 -28.94 15.59 -12.42
N PRO A 223 -30.13 15.04 -12.11
CA PRO A 223 -30.68 15.01 -10.76
C PRO A 223 -29.74 14.25 -9.83
N TYR A 224 -29.72 14.65 -8.55
CA TYR A 224 -28.81 14.13 -7.53
C TYR A 224 -28.80 12.59 -7.48
N TRP A 225 -29.98 11.97 -7.46
CA TRP A 225 -30.11 10.51 -7.37
C TRP A 225 -29.43 9.76 -8.53
N LYS A 226 -29.48 10.28 -9.77
CA LYS A 226 -28.81 9.66 -10.92
C LYS A 226 -27.30 9.72 -10.78
N ARG A 227 -26.77 10.79 -10.17
CA ARG A 227 -25.33 10.94 -9.93
C ARG A 227 -24.87 10.03 -8.81
N TYR A 228 -25.63 9.98 -7.72
CA TYR A 228 -25.41 9.04 -6.61
C TYR A 228 -25.43 7.59 -7.08
N LEU A 229 -26.45 7.17 -7.85
CA LEU A 229 -26.54 5.80 -8.36
C LEU A 229 -25.34 5.46 -9.26
N ARG A 230 -24.86 6.43 -10.04
CA ARG A 230 -23.66 6.27 -10.86
C ARG A 230 -22.38 6.17 -10.00
N ALA A 231 -22.27 6.95 -8.93
CA ALA A 231 -21.17 6.84 -7.97
C ALA A 231 -21.19 5.46 -7.28
N TRP A 232 -22.37 4.98 -6.90
CA TRP A 232 -22.55 3.67 -6.30
C TRP A 232 -22.18 2.54 -7.26
N ALA A 233 -22.65 2.59 -8.52
CA ALA A 233 -22.26 1.61 -9.54
C ALA A 233 -20.73 1.55 -9.76
N ARG A 234 -20.03 2.71 -9.68
CA ARG A 234 -18.56 2.74 -9.74
C ARG A 234 -17.87 2.20 -8.49
N SER A 235 -18.56 2.19 -7.34
CA SER A 235 -18.05 1.64 -6.08
C SER A 235 -18.25 0.13 -5.95
N LEU A 236 -19.09 -0.49 -6.78
CA LEU A 236 -19.36 -1.94 -6.73
C LEU A 236 -18.11 -2.82 -6.85
N PRO A 237 -17.12 -2.52 -7.73
CA PRO A 237 -15.88 -3.31 -7.76
C PRO A 237 -15.14 -3.29 -6.43
N PHE A 238 -15.13 -2.16 -5.72
CA PHE A 238 -14.54 -2.06 -4.39
C PHE A 238 -15.33 -2.90 -3.36
N GLY A 239 -16.67 -2.81 -3.41
CA GLY A 239 -17.54 -3.65 -2.58
C GLY A 239 -17.32 -5.15 -2.81
N LEU A 240 -17.15 -5.57 -4.07
CA LEU A 240 -16.84 -6.94 -4.43
C LEU A 240 -15.50 -7.38 -3.83
N VAL A 241 -14.46 -6.55 -3.90
CA VAL A 241 -13.17 -6.84 -3.27
C VAL A 241 -13.31 -7.00 -1.75
N CYS A 242 -14.08 -6.14 -1.07
CA CYS A 242 -14.33 -6.29 0.37
C CYS A 242 -15.10 -7.57 0.70
N VAL A 243 -16.07 -7.97 -0.13
CA VAL A 243 -16.81 -9.24 0.03
C VAL A 243 -15.90 -10.44 -0.19
N LEU A 244 -15.05 -10.42 -1.21
CA LEU A 244 -14.07 -11.47 -1.47
C LEU A 244 -13.05 -11.58 -0.33
N ALA A 245 -12.60 -10.44 0.22
CA ALA A 245 -11.74 -10.41 1.39
C ALA A 245 -12.43 -11.02 2.63
N ALA A 246 -13.69 -10.66 2.87
CA ALA A 246 -14.48 -11.26 3.95
C ALA A 246 -14.69 -12.77 3.75
N ALA A 247 -14.95 -13.22 2.52
CA ALA A 247 -15.08 -14.63 2.18
C ALA A 247 -13.77 -15.41 2.35
N PHE A 248 -12.63 -14.79 2.02
CA PHE A 248 -11.32 -15.35 2.29
C PHE A 248 -11.09 -15.51 3.79
N ILE A 249 -11.29 -14.45 4.58
CA ILE A 249 -11.15 -14.46 6.05
C ILE A 249 -12.06 -15.53 6.67
N HIS A 250 -13.31 -15.62 6.21
CA HIS A 250 -14.27 -16.60 6.67
C HIS A 250 -13.79 -18.03 6.36
N THR A 251 -13.41 -18.31 5.11
CA THR A 251 -12.85 -19.62 4.71
C THR A 251 -11.64 -19.99 5.56
N CYS A 252 -10.69 -19.07 5.75
CA CYS A 252 -9.52 -19.28 6.60
C CYS A 252 -9.90 -19.62 8.05
N SER A 253 -10.95 -19.00 8.59
CA SER A 253 -11.40 -19.27 9.96
C SER A 253 -12.09 -20.62 10.13
N SER A 254 -12.65 -21.18 9.05
CA SER A 254 -13.37 -22.46 9.05
C SER A 254 -12.44 -23.66 8.89
N ILE A 255 -11.17 -23.45 8.53
CA ILE A 255 -10.17 -24.52 8.38
C ILE A 255 -9.59 -24.87 9.77
N THR A 256 -9.69 -26.14 10.16
CA THR A 256 -9.03 -26.67 11.37
C THR A 256 -7.71 -27.32 10.99
N LEU A 257 -6.56 -26.72 11.34
CA LEU A 257 -5.25 -27.33 11.12
C LEU A 257 -4.81 -28.05 12.39
N THR A 258 -4.72 -29.38 12.31
CA THR A 258 -4.37 -30.25 13.44
C THR A 258 -2.89 -30.66 13.45
N THR A 259 -2.16 -30.48 12.34
CA THR A 259 -0.76 -30.90 12.20
C THR A 259 0.16 -29.75 11.79
N GLN A 260 1.43 -29.82 12.21
CA GLN A 260 2.47 -28.85 11.83
C GLN A 260 2.68 -28.80 10.31
N LEU A 261 2.57 -29.96 9.63
CA LEU A 261 2.63 -30.01 8.17
C LEU A 261 1.46 -29.26 7.53
N ALA A 262 0.24 -29.41 8.05
CA ALA A 262 -0.92 -28.68 7.55
C ALA A 262 -0.77 -27.16 7.75
N LEU A 263 -0.17 -26.73 8.88
CA LEU A 263 0.15 -25.31 9.14
C LEU A 263 1.22 -24.77 8.16
N ALA A 264 2.25 -25.56 7.87
CA ALA A 264 3.26 -25.21 6.88
C ALA A 264 2.68 -25.11 5.46
N ILE A 265 1.88 -26.09 5.05
CA ILE A 265 1.17 -26.08 3.75
C ILE A 265 0.25 -24.86 3.66
N PHE A 266 -0.55 -24.59 4.69
CA PHE A 266 -1.43 -23.42 4.73
C PHE A 266 -0.66 -22.10 4.59
N SER A 267 0.49 -22.00 5.26
CA SER A 267 1.37 -20.82 5.17
C SER A 267 1.91 -20.64 3.75
N VAL A 268 2.44 -21.71 3.14
CA VAL A 268 2.95 -21.70 1.76
C VAL A 268 1.85 -21.36 0.75
N VAL A 269 0.67 -21.97 0.89
CA VAL A 269 -0.49 -21.70 0.02
C VAL A 269 -0.94 -20.25 0.17
N SER A 270 -0.94 -19.70 1.39
CA SER A 270 -1.32 -18.30 1.61
C SER A 270 -0.31 -17.32 1.00
N VAL A 271 0.99 -17.62 1.07
CA VAL A 271 2.03 -16.86 0.36
C VAL A 271 1.89 -16.96 -1.16
N ALA A 272 1.49 -18.13 -1.68
CA ALA A 272 1.21 -18.31 -3.10
C ALA A 272 -0.01 -17.51 -3.55
N ILE A 273 -1.11 -17.51 -2.76
CA ILE A 273 -2.30 -16.70 -3.01
C ILE A 273 -1.95 -15.21 -2.98
N LYS A 274 -1.21 -14.74 -1.97
CA LYS A 274 -0.69 -13.37 -1.89
C LYS A 274 0.06 -13.02 -3.18
N SER A 275 1.00 -13.88 -3.59
CA SER A 275 1.80 -13.67 -4.80
C SER A 275 0.97 -13.63 -6.08
N LEU A 276 -0.05 -14.50 -6.19
CA LEU A 276 -0.97 -14.54 -7.33
C LEU A 276 -1.84 -13.27 -7.40
N VAL A 277 -2.39 -12.81 -6.28
CA VAL A 277 -3.18 -11.58 -6.20
C VAL A 277 -2.33 -10.37 -6.61
N LEU A 278 -1.09 -10.31 -6.13
CA LEU A 278 -0.15 -9.25 -6.51
C LEU A 278 0.21 -9.29 -8.00
N ALA A 279 0.49 -10.49 -8.55
CA ALA A 279 0.81 -10.66 -9.96
C ALA A 279 -0.38 -10.30 -10.87
N PHE A 280 -1.58 -10.76 -10.52
CA PHE A 280 -2.81 -10.44 -11.24
C PHE A 280 -3.08 -8.94 -11.23
N THR A 281 -2.91 -8.29 -10.08
CA THR A 281 -3.15 -6.85 -10.04
C THR A 281 -2.08 -6.07 -10.80
N LYS A 282 -0.82 -6.49 -10.73
CA LYS A 282 0.24 -5.92 -11.56
C LYS A 282 -0.15 -6.00 -13.04
N TYR A 283 -0.63 -7.15 -13.49
CA TYR A 283 -1.11 -7.33 -14.86
C TYR A 283 -2.23 -6.34 -15.23
N LEU A 284 -3.27 -6.24 -14.39
CA LEU A 284 -4.38 -5.29 -14.63
C LEU A 284 -3.94 -3.82 -14.65
N THR A 285 -3.01 -3.45 -13.76
CA THR A 285 -2.52 -2.07 -13.62
C THR A 285 -1.65 -1.69 -14.82
N VAL A 286 -0.78 -2.61 -15.27
CA VAL A 286 0.09 -2.41 -16.45
C VAL A 286 -0.75 -2.33 -17.73
N GLN A 287 -1.74 -3.22 -17.91
CA GLN A 287 -2.61 -3.16 -19.09
C GLN A 287 -3.33 -1.82 -19.22
N LYS A 288 -3.81 -1.25 -18.11
CA LYS A 288 -4.56 0.01 -18.11
C LYS A 288 -3.70 1.27 -18.34
N HIS A 289 -2.38 1.16 -18.49
CA HIS A 289 -1.44 2.27 -18.70
C HIS A 289 -1.53 3.43 -17.66
N GLN A 290 -2.23 3.22 -16.56
CA GLN A 290 -2.45 4.22 -15.50
C GLN A 290 -1.45 3.95 -14.38
N LEU A 291 -0.17 4.20 -14.65
CA LEU A 291 0.96 3.97 -13.73
C LEU A 291 1.04 5.07 -12.65
N GLN A 292 -0.04 5.30 -11.93
CA GLN A 292 0.02 6.18 -10.76
C GLN A 292 0.59 5.43 -9.57
N LEU A 293 1.68 5.95 -9.00
CA LEU A 293 2.36 5.37 -7.83
C LEU A 293 1.39 5.04 -6.68
N LYS A 294 0.41 5.93 -6.44
CA LYS A 294 -0.66 5.74 -5.45
C LYS A 294 -1.50 4.48 -5.67
N SER A 295 -1.82 4.17 -6.93
CA SER A 295 -2.60 2.98 -7.28
C SER A 295 -1.84 1.71 -6.96
N ILE A 296 -0.53 1.70 -7.20
CA ILE A 296 0.34 0.55 -6.89
C ILE A 296 0.28 0.25 -5.40
N TYR A 297 0.49 1.27 -4.56
CA TYR A 297 0.41 1.12 -3.10
C TYR A 297 -0.94 0.59 -2.64
N ILE A 298 -2.05 1.11 -3.17
CA ILE A 298 -3.39 0.64 -2.78
C ILE A 298 -3.52 -0.84 -3.08
N VAL A 299 -3.19 -1.27 -4.29
CA VAL A 299 -3.49 -2.65 -4.65
C VAL A 299 -2.43 -3.66 -4.21
N THR A 300 -1.23 -3.20 -3.84
CA THR A 300 -0.27 -4.06 -3.15
C THR A 300 -0.61 -4.16 -1.66
N ALA A 301 -0.76 -3.02 -0.97
CA ALA A 301 -0.84 -3.03 0.50
C ALA A 301 -2.17 -3.59 1.04
N VAL A 302 -3.31 -3.25 0.44
CA VAL A 302 -4.63 -3.66 0.94
C VAL A 302 -4.77 -5.19 1.03
N PRO A 303 -4.58 -5.97 -0.06
CA PRO A 303 -4.70 -7.42 0.02
C PRO A 303 -3.60 -8.04 0.89
N THR A 304 -2.36 -7.53 0.84
CA THR A 304 -1.26 -8.07 1.65
C THR A 304 -1.54 -7.95 3.14
N VAL A 305 -1.95 -6.76 3.64
CA VAL A 305 -2.26 -6.58 5.07
C VAL A 305 -3.36 -7.54 5.50
N ILE A 306 -4.43 -7.67 4.72
CA ILE A 306 -5.57 -8.53 5.08
C ILE A 306 -5.14 -10.00 5.14
N ILE A 307 -4.49 -10.52 4.09
CA ILE A 307 -4.07 -11.92 3.99
C ILE A 307 -3.09 -12.24 5.12
N ASN A 308 -2.04 -11.44 5.28
CA ASN A 308 -1.00 -11.70 6.26
C ASN A 308 -1.51 -11.63 7.68
N THR A 309 -2.43 -10.70 7.99
CA THR A 309 -3.01 -10.62 9.33
C THR A 309 -3.70 -11.94 9.66
N GLN A 310 -4.48 -12.51 8.74
CA GLN A 310 -5.15 -13.79 8.99
C GLN A 310 -4.18 -14.96 9.12
N VAL A 311 -3.16 -15.03 8.26
CA VAL A 311 -2.14 -16.10 8.33
C VAL A 311 -1.41 -16.05 9.67
N ARG A 312 -0.94 -14.87 10.09
CA ARG A 312 -0.24 -14.68 11.36
C ARG A 312 -1.14 -14.99 12.55
N LEU A 313 -2.40 -14.56 12.52
CA LEU A 313 -3.38 -14.92 13.54
C LEU A 313 -3.59 -16.43 13.64
N PHE A 314 -3.68 -17.12 12.51
CA PHE A 314 -3.84 -18.57 12.50
C PHE A 314 -2.64 -19.28 13.14
N ILE A 315 -1.42 -18.85 12.77
CA ILE A 315 -0.18 -19.39 13.36
C ILE A 315 -0.13 -19.12 14.87
N LEU A 316 -0.52 -17.92 15.32
CA LEU A 316 -0.56 -17.56 16.74
C LEU A 316 -1.56 -18.38 17.57
N ARG A 317 -2.59 -18.96 16.94
CA ARG A 317 -3.58 -19.82 17.62
C ARG A 317 -3.05 -21.23 17.90
N THR A 318 -1.90 -21.60 17.35
CA THR A 318 -1.30 -22.93 17.53
C THR A 318 -0.33 -22.96 18.73
N ASN A 319 0.24 -24.14 19.00
CA ASN A 319 1.24 -24.30 20.06
C ASN A 319 2.47 -23.43 19.80
N LEU A 320 3.10 -22.92 20.87
CA LEU A 320 4.25 -22.01 20.81
C LEU A 320 5.36 -22.51 19.87
N SER A 321 5.77 -23.78 20.03
CA SER A 321 6.80 -24.42 19.20
C SER A 321 6.44 -24.46 17.71
N TRP A 322 5.17 -24.75 17.40
CA TRP A 322 4.70 -24.78 16.01
C TRP A 322 4.64 -23.37 15.42
N SER A 323 4.20 -22.39 16.21
CA SER A 323 4.17 -21.00 15.79
C SER A 323 5.56 -20.48 15.46
N VAL A 324 6.55 -20.72 16.33
CA VAL A 324 7.96 -20.32 16.13
C VAL A 324 8.53 -20.92 14.84
N ASN A 325 8.32 -22.21 14.62
CA ASN A 325 8.77 -22.90 13.40
C ASN A 325 8.10 -22.35 12.14
N SER A 326 6.80 -22.04 12.20
CA SER A 326 6.08 -21.46 11.07
C SER A 326 6.51 -20.02 10.76
N PHE A 327 6.80 -19.20 11.77
CA PHE A 327 7.36 -17.86 11.55
C PHE A 327 8.77 -17.90 10.97
N LEU A 328 9.60 -18.85 11.42
CA LEU A 328 10.91 -19.08 10.82
C LEU A 328 10.78 -19.49 9.35
N LEU A 329 9.87 -20.41 9.04
CA LEU A 329 9.61 -20.84 7.67
C LEU A 329 9.15 -19.66 6.78
N LEU A 330 8.21 -18.85 7.26
CA LEU A 330 7.77 -17.63 6.56
C LEU A 330 8.94 -16.67 6.31
N GLY A 331 9.75 -16.42 7.34
CA GLY A 331 10.93 -15.56 7.25
C GLY A 331 12.03 -16.10 6.33
N LEU A 332 12.05 -17.39 6.00
CA LEU A 332 12.97 -17.98 5.02
C LEU A 332 12.43 -17.94 3.58
N VAL A 333 11.12 -18.12 3.40
CA VAL A 333 10.49 -18.11 2.07
C VAL A 333 10.50 -16.71 1.45
N GLU A 334 10.25 -15.69 2.25
CA GLU A 334 10.23 -14.30 1.78
C GLU A 334 11.52 -13.82 1.09
N PRO A 335 12.72 -13.95 1.69
CA PRO A 335 13.96 -13.49 1.06
C PRO A 335 14.20 -14.20 -0.27
N VAL A 336 13.84 -15.48 -0.38
CA VAL A 336 13.93 -16.22 -1.64
C VAL A 336 13.04 -15.58 -2.71
N LEU A 337 11.79 -15.23 -2.38
CA LEU A 337 10.89 -14.55 -3.31
C LEU A 337 11.38 -13.15 -3.69
N ARG A 338 11.87 -12.37 -2.74
CA ARG A 338 12.38 -11.00 -2.98
C ARG A 338 13.64 -10.99 -3.83
N ILE A 339 14.60 -11.87 -3.53
CA ILE A 339 15.81 -12.05 -4.32
C ILE A 339 15.45 -12.51 -5.73
N SER A 340 14.54 -13.48 -5.87
CA SER A 340 14.09 -13.97 -7.17
C SER A 340 13.42 -12.88 -8.00
N LYS A 341 12.52 -12.09 -7.42
CA LYS A 341 11.88 -10.95 -8.11
C LYS A 341 12.89 -9.90 -8.55
N THR A 342 13.81 -9.52 -7.66
CA THR A 342 14.89 -8.56 -7.96
C THR A 342 15.76 -9.06 -9.12
N TRP A 343 16.11 -10.35 -9.09
CA TRP A 343 16.90 -10.98 -10.13
C TRP A 343 16.16 -11.02 -11.47
N LEU A 344 14.86 -11.33 -11.47
CA LEU A 344 14.02 -11.31 -12.68
C LEU A 344 13.91 -9.91 -13.28
N VAL A 345 13.70 -8.87 -12.47
CA VAL A 345 13.69 -7.47 -12.93
C VAL A 345 15.05 -7.08 -13.53
N ALA A 346 16.15 -7.43 -12.85
CA ALA A 346 17.49 -7.18 -13.37
C ALA A 346 17.78 -7.95 -14.67
N ARG A 347 17.26 -9.18 -14.80
CA ARG A 347 17.36 -9.97 -16.04
C ARG A 347 16.56 -9.35 -17.17
N GLU A 348 15.36 -8.85 -16.88
CA GLU A 348 14.48 -8.21 -17.86
C GLU A 348 15.11 -6.92 -18.41
N ILE A 349 15.66 -6.09 -17.51
CA ILE A 349 16.42 -4.89 -17.89
C ILE A 349 17.60 -5.26 -18.80
N ARG A 350 18.42 -6.25 -18.40
CA ARG A 350 19.56 -6.70 -19.20
C ARG A 350 19.16 -7.26 -20.56
N ARG A 351 18.06 -8.02 -20.65
CA ARG A 351 17.54 -8.55 -21.92
C ARG A 351 17.09 -7.42 -22.85
N HIS A 352 16.35 -6.45 -22.35
CA HIS A 352 15.94 -5.28 -23.12
C HIS A 352 17.13 -4.40 -23.55
N GLU A 353 18.14 -4.26 -22.69
CA GLU A 353 19.39 -3.57 -23.04
C GLU A 353 20.18 -4.34 -24.12
N ALA A 354 20.20 -5.68 -24.07
CA ALA A 354 20.88 -6.54 -25.05
C ALA A 354 20.16 -6.65 -26.40
N LEU A 355 18.82 -6.54 -26.43
CA LEU A 355 18.01 -6.50 -27.67
C LEU A 355 18.02 -5.10 -28.32
N GLY A 356 18.40 -4.08 -27.56
CA GLY A 356 18.44 -2.68 -27.96
C GLY A 356 19.36 -2.29 -29.14
N PRO A 357 20.48 -3.00 -29.43
CA PRO A 357 21.33 -2.73 -30.60
C PRO A 357 20.86 -3.41 -31.90
N LEU A 358 19.99 -4.43 -31.84
CA LEU A 358 19.67 -5.29 -33.01
C LEU A 358 18.40 -4.89 -33.76
N SER A 359 17.66 -3.88 -33.28
CA SER A 359 16.47 -3.32 -33.96
C SER A 359 16.81 -2.08 -34.82
N GLY A 360 18.05 -2.04 -35.31
CA GLY A 360 18.50 -1.20 -36.42
C GLY A 360 19.02 -2.13 -37.50
N LYS A 361 18.16 -2.96 -38.10
CA LYS A 361 18.50 -3.60 -39.38
C LYS A 361 18.72 -2.46 -40.37
N GLU A 362 19.98 -2.15 -40.63
CA GLU A 362 20.44 -1.49 -41.83
C GLU A 362 19.84 -2.27 -43.01
N ALA A 363 18.76 -1.74 -43.58
CA ALA A 363 18.42 -2.09 -44.94
C ALA A 363 19.54 -1.52 -45.82
N PRO A 364 20.22 -2.33 -46.66
CA PRO A 364 21.20 -1.81 -47.58
C PRO A 364 20.44 -1.04 -48.65
N SER A 365 20.41 0.28 -48.56
CA SER A 365 19.72 1.13 -49.54
C SER A 365 20.47 2.44 -49.75
N ARG A 366 21.40 2.35 -50.71
CA ARG A 366 21.66 3.34 -51.76
C ARG A 366 22.09 4.74 -51.28
N GLU A 367 23.38 5.00 -51.46
CA GLU A 367 24.00 6.33 -51.46
C GLU A 367 23.16 7.35 -52.24
N ARG A 368 22.54 8.30 -51.54
CA ARG A 368 22.36 9.72 -51.92
C ARG A 368 21.37 10.40 -50.96
N SER A 369 21.90 11.06 -49.92
CA SER A 369 21.34 12.26 -49.24
C SER A 369 21.98 12.44 -47.85
N MET A 370 23.25 12.87 -47.82
CA MET A 370 24.11 12.77 -46.64
C MET A 370 23.98 13.91 -45.60
N HIS A 371 23.08 14.89 -45.77
CA HIS A 371 23.02 16.04 -44.83
C HIS A 371 21.70 16.31 -44.13
N GLN A 372 20.56 15.83 -44.63
CA GLN A 372 19.26 16.06 -43.97
C GLN A 372 18.84 14.91 -43.03
N ASN A 373 19.39 13.69 -43.24
CA ASN A 373 19.09 12.51 -42.41
C ASN A 373 19.89 12.41 -41.11
N ARG A 374 20.93 13.23 -40.92
CA ARG A 374 21.76 13.17 -39.70
C ARG A 374 21.06 13.81 -38.49
N VAL A 375 20.31 14.89 -38.71
CA VAL A 375 19.58 15.59 -37.62
C VAL A 375 18.32 14.81 -37.22
N SER A 376 17.61 14.19 -38.18
CA SER A 376 16.45 13.33 -37.89
C SER A 376 16.86 12.00 -37.24
N SER A 377 17.99 11.41 -37.62
CA SER A 377 18.48 10.18 -36.98
C SER A 377 18.93 10.42 -35.54
N ILE A 378 19.65 11.51 -35.27
CA ILE A 378 20.06 11.91 -33.92
C ILE A 378 18.84 12.18 -33.05
N ARG A 379 17.86 12.96 -33.53
CA ARG A 379 16.63 13.25 -32.78
C ARG A 379 15.81 11.97 -32.51
N SER A 380 15.75 11.05 -33.47
CA SER A 380 15.07 9.75 -33.30
C SER A 380 15.79 8.79 -32.35
N ALA A 381 17.12 8.88 -32.27
CA ALA A 381 17.95 8.13 -31.34
C ALA A 381 17.80 8.71 -29.92
N GLU A 382 17.81 10.03 -29.77
CA GLU A 382 17.54 10.73 -28.51
C GLU A 382 16.15 10.39 -27.97
N THR A 383 15.12 10.39 -28.82
CA THR A 383 13.74 10.04 -28.40
C THR A 383 13.61 8.56 -28.02
N ARG A 384 14.37 7.67 -28.67
CA ARG A 384 14.42 6.23 -28.31
C ARG A 384 15.23 5.98 -27.04
N VAL A 385 16.28 6.75 -26.80
CA VAL A 385 17.08 6.67 -25.57
C VAL A 385 16.29 7.25 -24.39
N SER A 386 15.60 8.38 -24.57
CA SER A 386 14.76 8.98 -23.53
C SER A 386 13.61 8.04 -23.14
N SER A 387 12.88 7.49 -24.11
CA SER A 387 11.79 6.54 -23.84
C SER A 387 12.26 5.23 -23.18
N ARG A 388 13.46 4.73 -23.51
CA ARG A 388 14.06 3.57 -22.83
C ARG A 388 14.46 3.88 -21.38
N LEU A 389 15.04 5.05 -21.14
CA LEU A 389 15.41 5.52 -19.79
C LEU A 389 14.15 5.72 -18.94
N ASP A 390 13.12 6.35 -19.50
CA ASP A 390 11.83 6.57 -18.86
C ASP A 390 11.13 5.26 -18.49
N TRP A 391 11.17 4.26 -19.39
CA TRP A 391 10.62 2.94 -19.11
C TRP A 391 11.38 2.24 -17.97
N LYS A 392 12.70 2.14 -18.07
CA LYS A 392 13.54 1.50 -17.04
C LYS A 392 13.32 2.14 -15.68
N GLN A 393 13.28 3.47 -15.63
CA GLN A 393 13.05 4.22 -14.40
C GLN A 393 11.64 3.98 -13.85
N SER A 394 10.63 3.94 -14.70
CA SER A 394 9.24 3.62 -14.32
C SER A 394 9.12 2.21 -13.73
N LEU A 395 9.73 1.21 -14.38
CA LEU A 395 9.75 -0.19 -13.89
C LEU A 395 10.44 -0.31 -12.52
N LEU A 396 11.59 0.35 -12.35
CA LEU A 396 12.32 0.35 -11.08
C LEU A 396 11.53 1.04 -9.96
N HIS A 397 10.86 2.16 -10.24
CA HIS A 397 10.00 2.83 -9.27
C HIS A 397 8.75 2.00 -8.93
N PHE A 398 8.17 1.30 -9.90
CA PHE A 398 7.07 0.37 -9.67
C PHE A 398 7.50 -0.73 -8.70
N HIS A 399 8.63 -1.38 -9.00
CA HIS A 399 9.14 -2.47 -8.19
C HIS A 399 9.53 -2.01 -6.78
N ALA A 400 10.16 -0.84 -6.67
CA ALA A 400 10.48 -0.23 -5.37
C ALA A 400 9.22 0.05 -4.54
N ALA A 401 8.15 0.55 -5.17
CA ALA A 401 6.87 0.79 -4.49
C ALA A 401 6.19 -0.50 -4.06
N GLU A 402 6.22 -1.54 -4.89
CA GLU A 402 5.72 -2.88 -4.56
C GLU A 402 6.43 -3.42 -3.32
N ILE A 403 7.77 -3.42 -3.32
CA ILE A 403 8.58 -3.91 -2.19
C ILE A 403 8.30 -3.10 -0.92
N HIS A 404 8.29 -1.76 -1.02
CA HIS A 404 8.05 -0.91 0.14
C HIS A 404 6.63 -1.10 0.72
N ALA A 405 5.62 -1.22 -0.14
CA ALA A 405 4.25 -1.51 0.27
C ALA A 405 4.15 -2.87 0.95
N ASP A 406 4.82 -3.89 0.42
CA ASP A 406 4.83 -5.25 0.97
C ASP A 406 5.46 -5.27 2.38
N MET A 407 6.66 -4.68 2.53
CA MET A 407 7.33 -4.56 3.83
C MET A 407 6.44 -3.85 4.85
N CYS A 408 5.90 -2.66 4.53
CA CYS A 408 4.99 -1.95 5.44
C CYS A 408 3.80 -2.82 5.84
N SER A 409 3.27 -3.60 4.90
CA SER A 409 2.11 -4.46 5.14
C SER A 409 2.44 -5.62 6.08
N GLU A 410 3.66 -6.17 6.04
CA GLU A 410 4.13 -7.19 6.98
C GLU A 410 4.13 -6.66 8.42
N TYR A 411 4.82 -5.55 8.71
CA TYR A 411 4.84 -4.98 10.08
C TYR A 411 3.46 -4.58 10.58
N ILE A 412 2.62 -4.01 9.71
CA ILE A 412 1.23 -3.69 10.07
C ILE A 412 0.48 -4.97 10.41
N SER A 413 0.63 -6.03 9.61
CA SER A 413 -0.05 -7.30 9.85
C SER A 413 0.43 -8.00 11.13
N ILE A 414 1.73 -7.92 11.44
CA ILE A 414 2.33 -8.36 12.71
C ILE A 414 1.62 -7.65 13.86
N ALA A 415 1.63 -6.31 13.86
CA ALA A 415 1.05 -5.53 14.93
C ALA A 415 -0.47 -5.74 15.09
N CYS A 416 -1.22 -5.78 13.99
CA CYS A 416 -2.65 -6.09 13.99
C CYS A 416 -2.92 -7.50 14.55
N SER A 417 -2.17 -8.51 14.12
CA SER A 417 -2.38 -9.90 14.57
C SER A 417 -2.08 -10.08 16.05
N ILE A 418 -0.98 -9.52 16.55
CA ILE A 418 -0.63 -9.57 17.98
C ILE A 418 -1.67 -8.84 18.81
N SER A 419 -2.11 -7.66 18.36
CA SER A 419 -3.12 -6.86 19.05
C SER A 419 -4.44 -7.64 19.22
N ILE A 420 -4.93 -8.23 18.14
CA ILE A 420 -6.15 -9.07 18.14
C ILE A 420 -5.94 -10.28 19.04
N TYR A 421 -4.82 -11.00 18.88
CA TYR A 421 -4.52 -12.19 19.67
C TYR A 421 -4.52 -11.87 21.17
N TYR A 422 -3.86 -10.79 21.58
CA TYR A 422 -3.77 -10.39 22.98
C TYR A 422 -5.13 -10.00 23.56
N LEU A 423 -5.91 -9.17 22.85
CA LEU A 423 -7.15 -8.60 23.38
C LEU A 423 -8.36 -9.54 23.26
N PHE A 424 -8.42 -10.40 22.24
CA PHE A 424 -9.60 -11.23 21.99
C PHE A 424 -9.48 -12.64 22.57
N ARG A 425 -8.26 -13.12 22.87
CA ARG A 425 -8.03 -14.52 23.32
C ARG A 425 -8.79 -14.90 24.58
N THR A 426 -8.84 -14.00 25.56
CA THR A 426 -9.48 -14.25 26.86
C THR A 426 -10.89 -13.68 26.94
N HIS A 427 -11.39 -13.07 25.86
CA HIS A 427 -12.63 -12.31 25.91
C HIS A 427 -13.86 -13.23 25.75
N PRO A 428 -14.86 -13.14 26.65
CA PRO A 428 -15.99 -14.08 26.69
C PRO A 428 -16.93 -14.02 25.46
N LYS A 429 -16.89 -12.92 24.71
CA LYS A 429 -17.74 -12.70 23.52
C LYS A 429 -17.02 -12.90 22.19
N PHE A 430 -15.71 -13.09 22.21
CA PHE A 430 -14.95 -13.46 21.02
C PHE A 430 -14.72 -14.96 21.03
N GLY A 431 -15.04 -15.65 19.93
CA GLY A 431 -14.90 -17.11 19.80
C GLY A 431 -13.45 -17.57 19.66
N TRP A 432 -12.58 -17.21 20.59
CA TRP A 432 -11.12 -17.40 20.54
C TRP A 432 -10.59 -18.42 21.58
N GLN A 433 -11.44 -19.28 22.14
CA GLN A 433 -10.99 -20.21 23.18
C GLN A 433 -9.95 -21.22 22.62
N THR A 434 -8.74 -21.14 23.15
CA THR A 434 -7.69 -22.15 23.00
C THR A 434 -7.86 -23.12 24.16
N SER A 435 -8.11 -24.39 23.87
CA SER A 435 -8.60 -25.40 24.82
C SER A 435 -7.68 -25.77 26.00
N THR A 436 -6.61 -25.01 26.28
CA THR A 436 -5.49 -25.52 27.10
C THR A 436 -4.93 -24.60 28.18
N SER A 437 -5.49 -23.41 28.45
CA SER A 437 -4.97 -22.57 29.54
C SER A 437 -6.07 -21.81 30.29
N LYS A 438 -5.99 -21.82 31.63
CA LYS A 438 -6.79 -20.94 32.48
C LYS A 438 -6.49 -19.49 32.07
N PRO A 439 -7.49 -18.69 31.68
CA PRO A 439 -7.25 -17.34 31.18
C PRO A 439 -6.76 -16.41 32.29
N GLY A 440 -5.72 -15.60 32.00
CA GLY A 440 -5.39 -14.41 32.80
C GLY A 440 -4.14 -14.50 33.66
N GLY A 441 -3.23 -15.46 33.41
CA GLY A 441 -1.94 -15.52 34.08
C GLY A 441 -0.88 -14.62 33.42
N TRP A 442 0.12 -14.19 34.17
CA TRP A 442 1.29 -13.44 33.66
C TRP A 442 2.00 -14.14 32.48
N GLY A 443 1.93 -15.47 32.42
CA GLY A 443 2.47 -16.27 31.30
C GLY A 443 1.76 -16.05 29.96
N ASP A 444 0.49 -15.62 29.94
CA ASP A 444 -0.23 -15.30 28.69
C ASP A 444 0.29 -14.00 28.06
N VAL A 445 0.58 -13.02 28.91
CA VAL A 445 1.16 -11.73 28.52
C VAL A 445 2.57 -11.95 28.00
N GLU A 446 3.38 -12.70 28.74
CA GLU A 446 4.74 -13.07 28.35
C GLU A 446 4.75 -13.79 26.99
N GLN A 447 3.85 -14.76 26.77
CA GLN A 447 3.76 -15.48 25.51
C GLN A 447 3.45 -14.55 24.32
N ALA A 448 2.50 -13.62 24.46
CA ALA A 448 2.17 -12.68 23.40
C ALA A 448 3.35 -11.75 23.07
N PHE A 449 4.05 -11.26 24.09
CA PHE A 449 5.25 -10.42 23.92
C PHE A 449 6.41 -11.16 23.28
N VAL A 450 6.68 -12.40 23.70
CA VAL A 450 7.73 -13.25 23.12
C VAL A 450 7.45 -13.50 21.64
N MET A 451 6.21 -13.85 21.30
CA MET A 451 5.81 -14.06 19.90
C MET A 451 5.89 -12.78 19.07
N ALA A 452 5.50 -11.64 19.65
CA ALA A 452 5.63 -10.34 19.01
C ALA A 452 7.08 -10.00 18.71
N PHE A 453 7.94 -10.12 19.71
CA PHE A 453 9.36 -9.86 19.58
C PHE A 453 10.00 -10.76 18.54
N TYR A 454 9.71 -12.06 18.59
CA TYR A 454 10.27 -13.04 17.65
C TYR A 454 9.88 -12.74 16.19
N GLN A 455 8.60 -12.43 15.94
CA GLN A 455 8.12 -12.06 14.60
C GLN A 455 8.82 -10.81 14.09
N VAL A 456 8.87 -9.74 14.90
CA VAL A 456 9.51 -8.48 14.51
C VAL A 456 11.01 -8.67 14.29
N ALA A 457 11.68 -9.45 15.14
CA ALA A 457 13.13 -9.66 15.04
C ALA A 457 13.52 -10.40 13.76
N ILE A 458 12.83 -11.49 13.42
CA ILE A 458 13.09 -12.24 12.18
C ILE A 458 12.85 -11.35 10.96
N GLU A 459 11.68 -10.70 10.92
CA GLU A 459 11.29 -9.83 9.81
C GLU A 459 12.30 -8.70 9.60
N LEU A 460 12.72 -8.05 10.69
CA LEU A 460 13.69 -6.96 10.68
C LEU A 460 15.03 -7.39 10.08
N VAL A 461 15.54 -8.56 10.49
CA VAL A 461 16.81 -9.08 10.00
C VAL A 461 16.72 -9.41 8.52
N VAL A 462 15.67 -10.15 8.13
CA VAL A 462 15.44 -10.59 6.75
C VAL A 462 15.26 -9.39 5.82
N ASP A 463 14.40 -8.45 6.20
CA ASP A 463 14.13 -7.23 5.43
C ASP A 463 15.36 -6.36 5.27
N PHE A 464 16.16 -6.22 6.33
CA PHE A 464 17.37 -5.43 6.28
C PHE A 464 18.35 -5.98 5.23
N PHE A 465 18.56 -7.30 5.22
CA PHE A 465 19.42 -7.93 4.22
C PHE A 465 18.83 -7.88 2.81
N CYS A 466 17.51 -8.05 2.66
CA CYS A 466 16.85 -7.89 1.37
C CYS A 466 16.96 -6.46 0.83
N CYS A 467 16.73 -5.45 1.67
CA CYS A 467 16.90 -4.04 1.30
C CYS A 467 18.34 -3.74 0.87
N MET A 468 19.33 -4.24 1.61
CA MET A 468 20.73 -4.09 1.21
C MET A 468 21.00 -4.69 -0.18
N TRP A 469 20.45 -5.88 -0.45
CA TRP A 469 20.56 -6.55 -1.75
C TRP A 469 19.87 -5.77 -2.88
N GLU A 470 18.66 -5.28 -2.64
CA GLU A 470 17.85 -4.53 -3.61
C GLU A 470 18.51 -3.19 -3.97
N ILE A 471 18.99 -2.45 -2.98
CA ILE A 471 19.71 -1.18 -3.20
C ILE A 471 21.03 -1.44 -3.92
N ALA A 472 21.73 -2.54 -3.60
CA ALA A 472 22.96 -2.92 -4.30
C ALA A 472 22.72 -3.20 -5.80
N HIS A 473 21.51 -3.62 -6.18
CA HIS A 473 21.07 -3.83 -7.56
C HIS A 473 20.38 -2.61 -8.19
N GLY A 474 20.43 -1.45 -7.53
CA GLY A 474 19.97 -0.17 -8.09
C GLY A 474 18.47 0.10 -7.95
N ILE A 475 17.77 -0.57 -7.03
CA ILE A 475 16.35 -0.31 -6.76
C ILE A 475 16.21 0.95 -5.87
N PRO A 476 15.49 2.00 -6.32
CA PRO A 476 15.38 3.26 -5.59
C PRO A 476 14.28 3.21 -4.50
N LEU A 477 14.52 2.48 -3.41
CA LEU A 477 13.55 2.31 -2.31
C LEU A 477 13.10 3.62 -1.63
N HIS A 478 13.89 4.70 -1.72
CA HIS A 478 13.56 6.02 -1.16
C HIS A 478 12.48 6.81 -1.91
N ALA A 479 11.97 6.30 -3.04
CA ALA A 479 10.92 6.99 -3.80
C ALA A 479 9.58 7.12 -3.02
N ALA A 480 9.36 6.28 -2.01
CA ALA A 480 8.18 6.26 -1.16
C ALA A 480 7.99 7.55 -0.32
N ASP A 481 9.10 8.20 0.06
CA ASP A 481 9.08 9.38 0.95
C ASP A 481 8.24 10.55 0.38
N ARG A 482 8.10 10.61 -0.95
CA ARG A 482 7.32 11.66 -1.64
C ARG A 482 5.80 11.56 -1.42
N LEU A 483 5.30 10.40 -0.97
CA LEU A 483 3.86 10.17 -0.78
C LEU A 483 3.37 10.51 0.65
N GLY A 484 4.27 10.56 1.64
CA GLY A 484 4.03 11.05 3.00
C GLY A 484 2.66 10.72 3.61
N TRP A 485 1.78 11.72 3.70
CA TRP A 485 0.44 11.63 4.30
C TRP A 485 -0.48 10.60 3.62
N PHE A 486 -0.34 10.40 2.32
CA PHE A 486 -1.14 9.42 1.58
C PHE A 486 -0.86 8.00 2.09
N LEU A 487 0.41 7.62 2.23
CA LEU A 487 0.79 6.30 2.72
C LEU A 487 0.33 6.10 4.16
N SER A 488 0.46 7.14 4.99
CA SER A 488 -0.01 7.09 6.38
C SER A 488 -1.52 6.84 6.46
N ALA A 489 -2.31 7.53 5.65
CA ALA A 489 -3.76 7.33 5.58
C ALA A 489 -4.13 5.94 5.03
N LEU A 490 -3.46 5.49 3.96
CA LEU A 490 -3.68 4.18 3.36
C LEU A 490 -3.40 3.05 4.37
N PHE A 491 -2.22 3.04 4.97
CA PHE A 491 -1.81 2.00 5.93
C PHE A 491 -2.69 1.99 7.18
N THR A 492 -3.05 3.17 7.69
CA THR A 492 -4.03 3.30 8.77
C THR A 492 -5.39 2.69 8.38
N GLY A 493 -5.88 2.99 7.17
CA GLY A 493 -7.10 2.41 6.63
C GLY A 493 -7.02 0.88 6.50
N CYS A 494 -5.90 0.34 6.02
CA CYS A 494 -5.67 -1.10 5.93
C CYS A 494 -5.69 -1.76 7.32
N ALA A 495 -5.03 -1.16 8.31
CA ALA A 495 -5.01 -1.66 9.68
C ALA A 495 -6.43 -1.69 10.27
N ILE A 496 -7.17 -0.57 10.18
CA ILE A 496 -8.57 -0.47 10.64
C ILE A 496 -9.46 -1.51 9.94
N ALA A 497 -9.34 -1.66 8.62
CA ALA A 497 -10.14 -2.63 7.88
C ALA A 497 -9.83 -4.07 8.32
N SER A 498 -8.55 -4.42 8.47
CA SER A 498 -8.11 -5.76 8.87
C SER A 498 -8.60 -6.13 10.27
N ILE A 499 -8.43 -5.25 11.26
CA ILE A 499 -8.89 -5.50 12.63
C ILE A 499 -10.41 -5.52 12.72
N SER A 500 -11.12 -4.66 11.98
CA SER A 500 -12.58 -4.62 12.00
C SER A 500 -13.20 -5.86 11.35
N MET A 501 -12.70 -6.31 10.19
CA MET A 501 -13.16 -7.55 9.57
C MET A 501 -12.92 -8.75 10.49
N THR A 502 -11.78 -8.77 11.20
CA THR A 502 -11.47 -9.83 12.15
C THR A 502 -12.38 -9.78 13.38
N ALA A 503 -12.59 -8.61 13.97
CA ALA A 503 -13.50 -8.43 15.10
C ALA A 503 -14.93 -8.89 14.74
N LEU A 504 -15.43 -8.52 13.56
CA LEU A 504 -16.74 -8.97 13.08
C LEU A 504 -16.83 -10.47 12.84
N LEU A 505 -15.74 -11.10 12.41
CA LEU A 505 -15.66 -12.54 12.22
C LEU A 505 -15.74 -13.30 13.56
N TYR A 506 -15.03 -12.83 14.58
CA TYR A 506 -14.92 -13.54 15.85
C TYR A 506 -15.97 -13.11 16.88
N ALA A 507 -16.67 -12.00 16.67
CA ALA A 507 -17.82 -11.62 17.47
C ALA A 507 -18.87 -12.73 17.40
N HIS A 508 -19.15 -13.34 18.54
CA HIS A 508 -20.02 -14.51 18.60
C HIS A 508 -21.48 -14.12 18.37
N VAL A 509 -22.08 -14.62 17.30
CA VAL A 509 -23.54 -14.69 17.14
C VAL A 509 -23.92 -16.12 17.53
N ALA A 510 -24.41 -16.33 18.75
CA ALA A 510 -24.92 -17.66 19.17
C ALA A 510 -26.38 -17.81 18.78
#